data_AF-A0A1W5D817-F1
#
_entry.id   AF-A0A1W5D817-F1
#
_cell.length_a   1.000
_cell.length_b   1.000
_cell.length_c   1.000
_cell.angle_alpha   90.00
_cell.angle_beta   90.00
_cell.angle_gamma   90.00
#
_symmetry.space_group_name_H-M   'P 1'
#
loop_
_entity.id
_entity.type
_entity.pdbx_description
1 polymer ?
#
loop_
_entity_poly.entity_id
_entity_poly.type
_entity_poly.pdbx_seq_one_letter_code
_entity_poly.pdbx_strand_id
1 'polypeptide(L)' 'MAEAEAMYRRALEGSEKAWGPEHTSTLDTVDNLGNLYNNQGKMAEAEAMYRRALEGQDGRSGSHVSTGVGRV' A
#
# COMPACT_ATOMS: atom_id res chain seq x y z
N MET A 1 -15.78 2.12 -14.39
CA MET A 1 -15.24 2.32 -13.02
C MET A 1 -14.98 0.98 -12.32
N ALA A 2 -15.92 0.02 -12.35
CA ALA A 2 -15.71 -1.32 -11.77
C ALA A 2 -14.57 -2.14 -12.44
N GLU A 3 -14.33 -1.97 -13.74
CA GLU A 3 -13.23 -2.67 -14.42
C GLU A 3 -11.84 -2.21 -13.95
N ALA A 4 -11.66 -0.91 -13.71
CA ALA A 4 -10.41 -0.38 -13.17
C ALA A 4 -10.14 -0.90 -11.76
N GLU A 5 -11.17 -0.97 -10.92
CA GLU A 5 -11.09 -1.52 -9.56
C GLU A 5 -10.64 -2.99 -9.57
N ALA A 6 -11.22 -3.81 -10.46
CA ALA A 6 -10.85 -5.21 -10.61
C ALA A 6 -9.41 -5.38 -11.12
N MET A 7 -8.97 -4.53 -12.06
CA MET A 7 -7.59 -4.54 -12.55
C MET A 7 -6.59 -4.18 -11.44
N TYR A 8 -6.84 -3.12 -10.68
CA TYR A 8 -5.96 -2.73 -9.59
C TYR A 8 -5.94 -3.76 -8.45
N ARG A 9 -7.06 -4.39 -8.10
CA ARG A 9 -7.06 -5.49 -7.11
C ARG A 9 -6.20 -6.67 -7.56
N ARG A 10 -6.26 -7.03 -8.84
CA ARG A 10 -5.43 -8.11 -9.41
C ARG A 10 -3.94 -7.74 -9.43
N ALA A 11 -3.63 -6.49 -9.78
CA ALA A 11 -2.27 -5.96 -9.74
C ALA A 11 -1.72 -5.93 -8.30
N LEU A 12 -2.57 -5.59 -7.33
CA LEU A 12 -2.22 -5.56 -5.92
C LEU A 12 -1.86 -6.96 -5.42
N GLU A 13 -2.72 -7.95 -5.65
CA GLU A 13 -2.46 -9.34 -5.25
C GLU A 13 -1.17 -9.90 -5.89
N GLY A 14 -0.93 -9.58 -7.17
CA GLY A 14 0.31 -9.95 -7.85
C GLY A 14 1.54 -9.28 -7.24
N SER A 15 1.44 -8.00 -6.90
CA SER A 15 2.53 -7.22 -6.29
C SER A 15 2.84 -7.67 -4.87
N GLU A 16 1.81 -7.92 -4.06
CA GLU A 16 1.95 -8.48 -2.71
C GLU A 16 2.62 -9.86 -2.73
N LYS A 17 2.24 -10.71 -3.68
CA LYS A 17 2.81 -12.06 -3.79
C LYS A 17 4.26 -12.05 -4.28
N ALA A 18 4.61 -11.14 -5.19
CA ALA A 18 5.94 -11.09 -5.78
C ALA A 18 6.95 -10.27 -4.95
N TRP A 19 6.50 -9.20 -4.29
CA TRP A 19 7.38 -8.22 -3.65
C TRP A 19 7.04 -7.98 -2.17
N GLY A 20 5.85 -8.36 -1.73
CA GLY A 20 5.37 -8.12 -0.37
C GLY A 20 4.48 -6.88 -0.22
N PRO A 21 3.77 -6.76 0.91
CA PRO A 21 2.83 -5.68 1.18
C PRO A 21 3.49 -4.30 1.34
N GLU A 22 4.77 -4.25 1.74
CA GLU A 22 5.52 -3.01 2.02
C GLU A 22 6.28 -2.48 0.79
N HIS A 23 6.27 -3.22 -0.32
CA HIS A 23 7.00 -2.83 -1.50
C HIS A 23 6.38 -1.59 -2.16
N THR A 24 7.21 -0.68 -2.68
CA THR A 24 6.77 0.59 -3.27
C THR A 24 5.70 0.39 -4.35
N SER A 25 5.85 -0.61 -5.22
CA SER A 25 4.87 -0.91 -6.27
C SER A 25 3.53 -1.39 -5.72
N THR A 26 3.54 -2.10 -4.60
CA THR A 26 2.32 -2.52 -3.90
C THR A 26 1.62 -1.30 -3.31
N LEU A 27 2.34 -0.42 -2.63
CA LEU A 27 1.79 0.80 -2.02
C LEU A 27 1.23 1.77 -3.08
N ASP A 28 1.91 1.91 -4.22
CA ASP A 28 1.43 2.70 -5.37
C ASP A 28 0.09 2.17 -5.92
N THR A 29 -0.05 0.84 -5.99
CA THR A 29 -1.29 0.20 -6.42
C THR A 29 -2.43 0.45 -5.42
N VAL A 30 -2.15 0.44 -4.11
CA VAL A 30 -3.13 0.77 -3.07
C VAL A 30 -3.56 2.23 -3.15
N ASP A 31 -2.63 3.16 -3.36
CA ASP A 31 -2.94 4.60 -3.48
C ASP A 31 -3.84 4.88 -4.70
N ASN A 32 -3.55 4.25 -5.84
CA ASN A 32 -4.38 4.33 -7.04
C ASN A 32 -5.80 3.80 -6.83
N LEU A 33 -5.97 2.73 -6.02
CA LEU A 33 -7.28 2.26 -5.58
C LEU A 33 -8.00 3.30 -4.70
N GLY A 34 -7.30 3.93 -3.77
CA GLY A 34 -7.83 5.01 -2.94
C GLY A 34 -8.39 6.18 -3.76
N ASN A 35 -7.61 6.65 -4.74
CA ASN A 35 -8.04 7.70 -5.67
C ASN A 35 -9.26 7.29 -6.50
N LEU A 36 -9.29 6.04 -6.97
CA LEU A 36 -10.43 5.51 -7.73
C LEU A 36 -11.72 5.50 -6.90
N TYR A 37 -11.64 5.11 -5.62
CA TYR A 37 -12.78 5.13 -4.71
C TYR A 37 -13.23 6.56 -4.37
N ASN A 38 -12.28 7.49 -4.20
CA ASN A 38 -12.59 8.90 -3.99
C ASN A 38 -13.40 9.48 -5.17
N ASN A 39 -12.96 9.19 -6.40
CA ASN A 39 -13.66 9.59 -7.62
C ASN A 39 -15.05 8.94 -7.78
N GLN A 40 -15.29 7.80 -7.14
CA GLN A 40 -16.59 7.13 -7.09
C GLN A 40 -17.50 7.66 -5.96
N GLY A 41 -17.03 8.58 -5.12
CA GLY A 41 -17.73 9.04 -3.92
C GLY A 41 -17.70 8.05 -2.76
N LYS A 42 -16.90 6.99 -2.85
CA LYS A 42 -16.77 5.93 -1.85
C LYS A 42 -15.69 6.29 -0.82
N MET A 43 -15.95 7.30 0.00
CA MET A 43 -14.96 7.82 0.95
C MET A 43 -14.46 6.76 1.95
N ALA A 44 -15.32 5.87 2.44
CA ALA A 44 -14.92 4.82 3.37
C ALA A 44 -13.95 3.81 2.77
N GLU A 45 -14.17 3.40 1.51
CA GLU A 45 -13.27 2.51 0.79
C GLU A 45 -11.94 3.21 0.44
N ALA A 46 -11.99 4.49 0.07
CA ALA A 46 -10.80 5.29 -0.18
C ALA A 46 -9.92 5.43 1.07
N GLU A 47 -10.53 5.75 2.22
CA GLU A 47 -9.80 5.92 3.49
C GLU A 47 -9.15 4.61 3.95
N ALA A 48 -9.81 3.47 3.75
CA ALA A 48 -9.23 2.15 4.04
C ALA A 48 -7.97 1.88 3.19
N MET A 49 -7.97 2.27 1.91
CA MET A 49 -6.80 2.12 1.05
C MET A 49 -5.66 3.04 1.50
N TYR A 50 -5.93 4.32 1.77
CA TYR A 50 -4.89 5.23 2.24
C TYR A 50 -4.29 4.82 3.58
N ARG A 51 -5.11 4.31 4.53
CA ARG A 51 -4.59 3.78 5.80
C ARG A 51 -3.64 2.62 5.58
N ARG A 52 -4.00 1.66 4.73
CA ARG A 52 -3.12 0.53 4.40
C ARG A 52 -1.80 0.98 3.74
N ALA A 53 -1.86 1.97 2.85
CA ALA A 53 -0.67 2.54 2.22
C ALA A 53 0.26 3.25 3.25
N LEU A 54 -0.34 3.96 4.22
CA LEU A 54 0.40 4.61 5.31
C LEU A 54 1.03 3.58 6.26
N GLU A 55 0.31 2.53 6.64
CA GLU A 55 0.84 1.45 7.47
C GLU A 55 2.03 0.74 6.80
N GLY A 56 1.96 0.50 5.49
CA GLY A 56 3.08 -0.07 4.74
C GLY A 56 4.26 0.89 4.53
N GLN A 57 4.04 2.21 4.51
CA GLN A 57 5.11 3.21 4.56
C GLN A 57 5.79 3.28 5.93
N ASP A 58 5.02 3.18 7.01
CA ASP A 58 5.54 3.21 8.38
C ASP A 58 6.40 1.98 8.68
N GLY A 59 5.97 0.78 8.25
CA GLY A 59 6.77 -0.46 8.34
C GLY A 59 8.12 -0.38 7.60
N ARG A 60 8.13 0.26 6.42
CA ARG A 60 9.36 0.58 5.68
C ARG A 60 10.29 1.52 6.46
N SER A 61 9.73 2.48 7.18
CA SER A 61 10.50 3.46 7.97
C SER A 61 11.07 2.84 9.25
N GLY A 62 10.32 1.93 9.89
CA GLY A 62 10.77 1.16 11.05
C GLY A 62 11.97 0.25 10.78
N SER A 63 12.21 -0.11 9.51
CA SER A 63 13.37 -0.90 9.08
C SER A 63 14.70 -0.11 9.07
N HIS A 64 14.67 1.22 9.28
CA HIS A 64 15.86 2.08 9.39
C HIS A 64 16.18 2.51 10.84
N VAL A 65 15.61 1.87 11.87
CA VAL A 65 16.16 2.02 13.22
C VAL A 65 17.47 1.22 13.33
N SER A 66 18.56 1.96 13.18
CA SER A 66 19.96 1.55 13.29
C SER A 66 20.17 0.44 14.32
N THR A 67 20.53 -0.77 13.84
CA THR A 67 21.25 -1.75 14.66
C THR A 67 22.66 -1.20 14.92
N GLY A 68 22.77 -0.31 15.90
CA GLY A 68 24.04 0.06 16.52
C GLY A 68 24.42 -1.00 17.54
N VAL A 69 24.84 -2.19 17.09
CA VAL A 69 25.60 -3.10 17.95
C VAL A 69 26.97 -2.47 18.17
N GLY A 70 27.23 -2.09 19.41
CA GLY A 70 28.56 -1.79 19.92
C GLY A 70 28.68 -2.37 21.33
N ARG A 71 28.83 -3.70 21.42
CA ARG A 71 29.49 -4.31 22.59
C ARG A 71 30.90 -3.73 22.66
N VAL A 72 31.24 -3.12 23.80
CA VAL A 72 32.51 -3.34 24.52
C VAL A 72 32.23 -3.22 26.01
#